data_AF-A0A5K7ZK44-F1
#
_entry.id   AF-A0A5K7ZK44-F1
#
_cell.length_a   1.000
_cell.length_b   1.000
_cell.length_c   1.000
_cell.angle_alpha   90.00
_cell.angle_beta   90.00
_cell.angle_gamma   90.00
#
_symmetry.space_group_name_H-M   'P 1'
#
loop_
_entity.id
_entity.type
_entity.pdbx_description
1 polymer ?
#
loop_
_entity_poly.entity_id
_entity_poly.type
_entity_poly.pdbx_seq_one_letter_code
_entity_poly.pdbx_strand_id
1 'polypeptide(L)'
;MQKQMTLGLVIFILLITLPVSAEIYKYTDEYGQKRWTDDLSLVPESQRATAETIESTQTEPDSAESQTPENKPVNAAFTSDTEKTMDTTEISRDALEKEKAELDSFYQQLIEERKTIEKTNNETLDAAERTDLNKRIEDFNNKTERYEAQLNRFNQKINAYNQKIITKQQSTPSESAQGEN
;
A
#
# COMPACT_ATOMS: atom_id res chain seq x y z
N MET A 1 4.46 35.22 41.15
CA MET A 1 4.39 35.64 39.75
C MET A 1 4.70 34.51 38.75
N GLN A 2 5.59 33.57 39.07
CA GLN A 2 6.00 32.47 38.17
C GLN A 2 4.85 31.53 37.71
N LYS A 3 3.89 31.17 38.59
CA LYS A 3 2.71 30.32 38.25
C LYS A 3 1.69 30.98 37.31
N GLN A 4 1.50 32.30 37.43
CA GLN A 4 0.60 33.05 36.54
C GLN A 4 1.20 33.18 35.14
N MET A 5 2.52 33.30 35.06
CA MET A 5 3.28 33.35 33.82
C MET A 5 3.34 31.98 33.11
N THR A 6 3.37 30.86 33.85
CA THR A 6 3.27 29.51 33.27
C THR A 6 1.85 29.18 32.80
N LEU A 7 0.81 29.57 33.55
CA LEU A 7 -0.58 29.34 33.15
C LEU A 7 -0.95 30.14 31.90
N GLY A 8 -0.51 31.40 31.81
CA GLY A 8 -0.68 32.21 30.60
C GLY A 8 0.07 31.64 29.38
N LEU A 9 1.28 31.10 29.58
CA LEU A 9 2.07 30.47 28.51
C LEU A 9 1.40 29.20 27.98
N VAL A 10 0.83 28.36 28.85
CA VAL A 10 0.11 27.13 28.45
C VAL A 10 -1.16 27.47 27.66
N ILE A 11 -1.92 28.48 28.09
CA ILE A 11 -3.12 28.94 27.37
C ILE A 11 -2.74 29.54 26.00
N PHE A 12 -1.63 30.27 25.92
CA PHE A 12 -1.15 30.83 24.65
C PHE A 12 -0.73 29.74 23.66
N ILE A 13 -0.06 28.67 24.10
CA ILE A 13 0.32 27.53 23.23
C ILE A 13 -0.91 26.78 22.71
N LEU A 14 -1.97 26.66 23.52
CA LEU A 14 -3.20 25.98 23.13
C LEU A 14 -3.95 26.70 22.00
N LEU A 15 -3.76 28.02 21.86
CA LEU A 15 -4.44 28.86 20.86
C LEU A 15 -3.76 28.87 19.48
N ILE A 16 -2.61 28.21 19.30
CA ILE A 16 -1.83 28.19 18.03
C ILE A 16 -1.98 26.87 17.28
N THR A 17 -3.13 26.18 17.41
CA THR A 17 -3.38 24.97 16.62
C THR A 17 -3.80 25.36 15.20
N LEU A 18 -2.82 25.49 14.31
CA LEU A 18 -3.08 25.66 12.89
C LEU A 18 -3.47 24.31 12.28
N PRO A 19 -4.50 24.26 11.42
CA PRO A 19 -4.79 23.06 10.65
C PRO A 19 -3.60 22.76 9.74
N VAL A 20 -3.03 21.57 9.89
CA VAL A 20 -2.05 21.04 8.94
C VAL A 20 -2.84 20.35 7.83
N SER A 21 -2.94 21.00 6.68
CA SER A 21 -3.52 20.37 5.49
C SER A 21 -2.44 19.49 4.85
N ALA A 22 -2.72 18.19 4.75
CA ALA A 22 -1.92 17.27 3.94
C ALA A 22 -2.67 17.07 2.62
N GLU A 23 -2.06 17.47 1.51
CA GLU A 23 -2.60 17.24 0.19
C GLU A 23 -2.09 15.88 -0.31
N ILE A 24 -3.02 14.96 -0.64
CA ILE A 24 -2.67 13.68 -1.25
C ILE A 24 -3.00 13.77 -2.73
N TYR A 25 -1.97 13.71 -3.58
CA TYR A 25 -2.08 13.76 -5.02
C TYR A 25 -2.26 12.37 -5.60
N LYS A 26 -3.20 12.23 -6.52
CA LYS A 26 -3.40 11.01 -7.30
C LYS A 26 -2.89 11.23 -8.72
N TYR A 27 -2.04 10.34 -9.21
CA TYR A 27 -1.51 10.41 -10.57
C TYR A 27 -1.45 9.05 -11.23
N THR A 28 -1.34 9.04 -12.56
CA THR A 28 -1.08 7.84 -13.34
C THR A 28 0.40 7.81 -13.66
N ASP A 29 1.11 6.76 -13.23
CA ASP A 29 2.53 6.63 -13.51
C ASP A 29 2.78 6.33 -15.01
N GLU A 30 4.05 6.31 -15.40
CA GLU A 30 4.49 6.01 -16.78
C GLU A 30 4.06 4.61 -17.26
N TYR A 31 3.56 3.78 -16.34
CA TYR A 31 3.10 2.41 -16.57
C TYR A 31 1.58 2.28 -16.55
N GLY A 32 0.85 3.40 -16.46
CA GLY A 32 -0.60 3.41 -16.47
C GLY A 32 -1.26 3.04 -15.13
N GLN A 33 -0.48 2.84 -14.07
CA GLN A 33 -1.02 2.50 -12.74
C GLN A 33 -1.38 3.76 -11.94
N LYS A 34 -2.50 3.73 -11.23
CA LYS A 34 -2.94 4.82 -10.34
C LYS A 34 -2.13 4.79 -9.04
N ARG A 35 -1.43 5.87 -8.74
CA ARG A 35 -0.59 6.07 -7.56
C ARG A 35 -1.10 7.24 -6.72
N TRP A 36 -0.75 7.24 -5.44
CA TRP A 36 -1.01 8.33 -4.50
C TRP A 36 0.30 8.76 -3.86
N THR A 37 0.52 10.07 -3.75
CA THR A 37 1.72 10.67 -3.15
C THR A 37 1.35 11.94 -2.40
N ASP A 38 1.98 12.22 -1.27
CA ASP A 38 1.91 13.51 -0.57
C ASP A 38 2.99 14.49 -1.07
N ASP A 39 3.99 13.98 -1.83
CA ASP A 39 5.02 14.78 -2.48
C ASP A 39 4.64 15.10 -3.93
N LEU A 40 4.34 16.37 -4.20
CA LEU A 40 4.00 16.88 -5.53
C LEU A 40 5.14 16.73 -6.55
N SER A 41 6.40 16.67 -6.10
CA SER A 41 7.55 16.53 -7.00
C SER A 41 7.56 15.18 -7.73
N LEU A 42 6.94 14.16 -7.12
CA LEU A 42 6.81 12.81 -7.68
C LEU A 42 5.70 12.70 -8.73
N VAL A 43 4.85 13.72 -8.87
CA VAL A 43 3.82 13.79 -9.91
C VAL A 43 4.44 14.32 -11.21
N PRO A 44 4.29 13.60 -12.34
CA PRO A 44 4.77 14.07 -13.65
C PRO A 44 4.19 15.44 -14.02
N GLU A 45 5.01 16.33 -14.61
CA GLU A 45 4.64 17.74 -14.84
C GLU A 45 3.36 17.91 -15.67
N SER A 46 3.11 17.02 -16.62
CA SER A 46 1.91 17.01 -17.46
C SER A 46 0.62 16.73 -16.69
N GLN A 47 0.71 16.10 -15.52
CA GLN A 47 -0.42 15.73 -14.66
C GLN A 47 -0.56 16.62 -13.42
N ARG A 48 0.42 17.49 -13.13
CA ARG A 48 0.35 18.44 -12.00
C ARG A 48 -0.82 19.43 -12.13
N ALA A 49 -1.17 19.81 -13.35
CA ALA A 49 -2.27 20.73 -13.62
C ALA A 49 -3.68 20.10 -13.54
N THR A 50 -3.77 18.76 -13.55
CA THR A 50 -5.03 17.98 -13.52
C THR A 50 -5.15 17.08 -12.28
N ALA A 51 -4.17 17.12 -11.38
CA ALA A 51 -4.24 16.42 -10.11
C ALA A 51 -5.41 17.02 -9.28
N GLU A 52 -6.47 16.24 -9.09
CA GLU A 52 -7.58 16.61 -8.23
C GLU A 52 -7.08 16.73 -6.78
N THR A 53 -7.07 17.95 -6.26
CA THR A 53 -6.93 18.20 -4.83
C THR A 53 -8.18 17.67 -4.14
N ILE A 54 -8.07 16.53 -3.49
CA ILE A 54 -9.12 16.06 -2.57
C ILE A 54 -8.86 16.75 -1.24
N GLU A 55 -9.47 17.92 -1.02
CA GLU A 55 -9.58 18.45 0.34
C GLU A 55 -10.41 17.46 1.16
N SER A 56 -9.83 16.90 2.22
CA SER A 56 -10.59 16.10 3.17
C SER A 56 -11.46 17.03 4.02
N THR A 57 -12.59 17.50 3.47
CA THR A 57 -13.67 18.04 4.29
C THR A 57 -14.48 16.85 4.80
N GLN A 58 -14.40 16.61 6.10
CA GLN A 58 -15.36 15.75 6.80
C GLN A 58 -16.73 16.44 6.72
N THR A 59 -17.65 15.88 5.93
CA THR A 59 -19.07 16.26 6.00
C THR A 59 -19.93 15.02 5.78
N GLU A 60 -20.92 14.87 6.65
CA GLU A 60 -21.92 13.80 6.75
C GLU A 60 -22.66 13.50 5.43
N PRO A 61 -23.26 12.30 5.31
CA PRO A 61 -23.96 11.92 4.09
C PRO A 61 -25.34 12.58 4.05
N ASP A 62 -25.64 13.30 2.97
CA ASP A 62 -27.03 13.46 2.56
C ASP A 62 -27.19 13.43 1.03
N SER A 63 -28.30 12.79 0.67
CA SER A 63 -28.91 12.50 -0.62
C SER A 63 -29.21 13.80 -1.40
N ALA A 64 -29.54 13.86 -2.69
CA ALA A 64 -29.98 12.93 -3.74
C ALA A 64 -29.66 13.66 -5.07
N GLU A 65 -29.51 12.99 -6.21
CA GLU A 65 -30.61 12.75 -7.15
C GLU A 65 -30.20 11.62 -8.12
N SER A 66 -30.65 10.39 -7.85
CA SER A 66 -31.74 9.71 -8.56
C SER A 66 -31.44 9.34 -10.01
N GLN A 67 -31.07 8.09 -10.26
CA GLN A 67 -31.93 7.16 -11.03
C GLN A 67 -31.80 5.73 -10.45
N THR A 68 -32.94 5.13 -10.15
CA THR A 68 -33.22 3.76 -9.65
C THR A 68 -34.65 3.48 -10.20
N PRO A 69 -35.18 2.25 -10.38
CA PRO A 69 -34.73 0.92 -9.90
C PRO A 69 -34.75 -0.21 -10.95
N GLU A 70 -34.09 -1.33 -10.64
CA GLU A 70 -34.82 -2.60 -10.55
C GLU A 70 -34.28 -3.43 -9.39
N ASN A 71 -35.20 -4.09 -8.70
CA ASN A 71 -35.15 -4.41 -7.29
C ASN A 71 -35.32 -5.93 -7.13
N LYS A 72 -34.39 -6.62 -6.48
CA LYS A 72 -34.77 -7.67 -5.51
C LYS A 72 -33.68 -7.96 -4.48
N PRO A 73 -34.03 -7.97 -3.17
CA PRO A 73 -33.07 -8.08 -2.08
C PRO A 73 -32.92 -9.53 -1.60
N VAL A 74 -31.73 -9.87 -1.11
CA VAL A 74 -31.58 -10.75 0.06
C VAL A 74 -30.49 -10.18 0.93
N ASN A 75 -30.93 -9.63 2.05
CA ASN A 75 -30.12 -9.40 3.24
C ASN A 75 -29.90 -10.77 3.89
N ALA A 76 -28.64 -11.20 4.04
CA ALA A 76 -28.29 -12.24 4.99
C ALA A 76 -26.81 -12.10 5.36
N ALA A 77 -26.61 -11.70 6.61
CA ALA A 77 -25.41 -11.82 7.41
C ALA A 77 -24.41 -12.90 6.94
N PHE A 78 -23.15 -12.49 6.82
CA PHE A 78 -21.99 -13.36 7.03
C PHE A 78 -20.99 -12.53 7.85
N THR A 79 -21.12 -12.53 9.17
CA THR A 79 -20.36 -13.42 10.06
C THR A 79 -18.86 -13.29 9.79
N SER A 80 -18.20 -12.53 10.66
CA SER A 80 -16.78 -12.71 10.96
C SER A 80 -16.54 -14.18 11.22
N ASP A 81 -15.96 -14.88 10.24
CA ASP A 81 -15.17 -16.09 10.42
C ASP A 81 -14.67 -16.51 9.05
N THR A 82 -13.50 -16.01 8.70
CA THR A 82 -12.60 -16.70 7.78
C THR A 82 -11.18 -16.41 8.28
N GLU A 83 -10.90 -16.97 9.45
CA GLU A 83 -9.58 -17.48 9.79
C GLU A 83 -9.22 -18.55 8.73
N LYS A 84 -8.85 -18.10 7.53
CA LYS A 84 -8.24 -18.96 6.53
C LYS A 84 -6.78 -19.07 6.92
N THR A 85 -6.53 -19.99 7.84
CA THR A 85 -5.32 -20.82 7.92
C THR A 85 -4.20 -20.27 7.05
N MET A 86 -3.47 -19.29 7.61
CA MET A 86 -2.10 -19.08 7.16
C MET A 86 -1.43 -20.42 7.33
N ASP A 87 -1.09 -21.04 6.21
CA ASP A 87 -0.21 -22.18 6.13
C ASP A 87 0.92 -21.94 7.14
N THR A 88 0.85 -22.64 8.27
CA THR A 88 1.73 -22.40 9.42
C THR A 88 3.05 -23.12 9.19
N THR A 89 3.55 -23.04 7.94
CA THR A 89 4.95 -23.23 7.65
C THR A 89 5.69 -22.28 8.57
N GLU A 90 6.52 -22.83 9.43
CA GLU A 90 7.29 -22.12 10.44
C GLU A 90 8.01 -20.93 9.78
N ILE A 91 7.49 -19.71 9.99
CA ILE A 91 8.03 -18.49 9.39
C ILE A 91 9.43 -18.28 9.98
N SER A 92 10.44 -18.76 9.26
CA SER A 92 11.84 -18.65 9.61
C SER A 92 12.51 -17.53 8.82
N ARG A 93 13.59 -16.99 9.37
CA ARG A 93 14.40 -15.97 8.68
C ARG A 93 14.89 -16.47 7.32
N ASP A 94 15.37 -17.71 7.27
CA ASP A 94 15.94 -18.30 6.05
C ASP A 94 14.88 -18.47 4.96
N ALA A 95 13.65 -18.86 5.33
CA ALA A 95 12.54 -18.95 4.39
C ALA A 95 12.16 -17.57 3.82
N LEU A 96 12.15 -16.54 4.66
CA LEU A 96 11.89 -15.16 4.23
C LEU A 96 12.99 -14.63 3.31
N GLU A 97 14.25 -14.94 3.60
CA GLU A 97 15.38 -14.52 2.75
C GLU A 97 15.33 -15.18 1.37
N LYS A 98 14.97 -16.46 1.31
CA LYS A 98 14.75 -17.18 0.05
C LYS A 98 13.59 -16.58 -0.75
N GLU A 99 12.45 -16.34 -0.12
CA GLU A 99 11.28 -15.74 -0.78
C GLU A 99 11.58 -14.32 -1.28
N LYS A 100 12.37 -13.54 -0.52
CA LYS A 100 12.88 -12.24 -0.98
C LYS A 100 13.74 -12.39 -2.23
N ALA A 101 14.69 -13.32 -2.25
CA ALA A 101 15.56 -13.54 -3.40
C ALA A 101 14.77 -13.98 -4.66
N GLU A 102 13.73 -14.80 -4.48
CA GLU A 102 12.81 -15.19 -5.55
C GLU A 102 12.02 -13.99 -6.09
N LEU A 103 11.49 -13.14 -5.20
CA LEU A 103 10.80 -11.90 -5.57
C LEU A 103 11.74 -10.92 -6.30
N ASP A 104 12.97 -10.76 -5.83
CA ASP A 104 13.97 -9.91 -6.48
C ASP A 104 14.29 -10.42 -7.89
N SER A 105 14.46 -11.74 -8.05
CA SER A 105 14.68 -12.36 -9.37
C SER A 105 13.47 -12.16 -10.29
N PHE A 106 12.25 -12.33 -9.76
CA PHE A 106 11.04 -12.15 -10.54
C PHE A 106 10.88 -10.68 -10.98
N TYR A 107 11.19 -9.73 -10.11
CA TYR A 107 11.21 -8.31 -10.47
C TYR A 107 12.20 -8.02 -11.61
N GLN A 108 13.42 -8.57 -11.56
CA GLN A 108 14.38 -8.38 -12.65
C GLN A 108 13.86 -8.94 -13.99
N GLN A 109 13.16 -10.08 -13.96
CA GLN A 109 12.53 -10.63 -15.17
C GLN A 109 11.46 -9.70 -15.73
N LEU A 110 10.62 -9.09 -14.87
CA LEU A 110 9.63 -8.11 -15.30
C LEU A 110 10.28 -6.88 -15.96
N ILE A 111 11.40 -6.39 -15.40
CA ILE A 111 12.14 -5.27 -16.00
C ILE A 111 12.66 -5.61 -17.40
N GLU A 112 13.27 -6.77 -17.59
CA GLU A 112 13.79 -7.19 -18.90
C GLU A 112 12.67 -7.46 -19.92
N GLU A 113 11.57 -8.06 -19.48
CA GLU A 113 10.39 -8.28 -20.33
C GLU A 113 9.78 -6.95 -20.77
N ARG A 114 9.64 -5.99 -19.84
CA ARG A 114 9.16 -4.64 -20.14
C ARG A 114 10.05 -3.93 -21.16
N LYS A 115 11.38 -3.95 -20.98
CA LYS A 115 12.32 -3.37 -21.96
C LYS A 115 12.13 -3.96 -23.35
N THR A 116 11.86 -5.27 -23.43
CA THR A 116 11.62 -5.92 -24.72
C THR A 116 10.29 -5.47 -25.34
N ILE A 117 9.22 -5.38 -24.55
CA ILE A 117 7.93 -4.85 -25.00
C ILE A 117 8.09 -3.42 -25.52
N GLU A 118 8.77 -2.55 -24.77
CA GLU A 118 9.03 -1.16 -25.17
C GLU A 118 9.82 -1.09 -26.46
N LYS A 119 10.85 -1.92 -26.63
CA LYS A 119 11.63 -1.98 -27.86
C LYS A 119 10.75 -2.39 -29.04
N THR A 120 10.02 -3.50 -28.94
CA THR A 120 9.16 -4.01 -30.01
C THR A 120 8.02 -3.05 -30.34
N ASN A 121 7.45 -2.36 -29.34
CA ASN A 121 6.38 -1.39 -29.53
C ASN A 121 6.82 -0.13 -30.33
N ASN A 122 8.12 0.18 -30.33
CA ASN A 122 8.69 1.29 -31.10
C ASN A 122 9.06 0.90 -32.55
N GLU A 123 8.93 -0.37 -32.93
CA GLU A 123 9.23 -0.86 -34.27
C GLU A 123 7.98 -0.79 -35.18
N THR A 124 8.19 -0.77 -36.50
CA THR A 124 7.06 -0.88 -37.44
C THR A 124 6.69 -2.35 -37.58
N LEU A 125 5.57 -2.73 -36.98
CA LEU A 125 5.10 -4.12 -36.89
C LEU A 125 3.99 -4.43 -37.89
N ASP A 126 4.05 -5.62 -38.48
CA ASP A 126 2.96 -6.20 -39.26
C ASP A 126 1.81 -6.70 -38.36
N ALA A 127 0.75 -7.22 -38.97
CA ALA A 127 -0.45 -7.66 -38.24
C ALA A 127 -0.20 -8.89 -37.32
N ALA A 128 0.68 -9.80 -37.73
CA ALA A 128 1.04 -10.97 -36.93
C ALA A 128 1.93 -10.58 -35.75
N GLU A 129 2.93 -9.72 -35.99
CA GLU A 129 3.82 -9.18 -34.97
C GLU A 129 3.07 -8.35 -33.93
N ARG A 130 2.08 -7.54 -34.35
CA ARG A 130 1.19 -6.82 -33.43
C ARG A 130 0.36 -7.76 -32.54
N THR A 131 -0.09 -8.87 -33.10
CA THR A 131 -0.86 -9.87 -32.34
C THR A 131 0.01 -10.54 -31.27
N ASP A 132 1.25 -10.88 -31.62
CA ASP A 132 2.23 -11.43 -30.66
C ASP A 132 2.59 -10.41 -29.57
N LEU A 133 2.83 -9.15 -29.94
CA LEU A 133 3.09 -8.08 -28.97
C LEU A 133 1.93 -7.91 -27.98
N ASN A 134 0.69 -7.90 -28.45
CA ASN A 134 -0.50 -7.78 -27.59
C ASN A 134 -0.59 -8.96 -26.60
N LYS A 135 -0.35 -10.18 -27.07
CA LYS A 135 -0.30 -11.36 -26.21
C LYS A 135 0.78 -11.25 -25.14
N ARG A 136 1.95 -10.76 -25.52
CA ARG A 136 3.07 -10.54 -24.58
C ARG A 136 2.74 -9.48 -23.54
N ILE A 137 2.04 -8.42 -23.92
CA ILE A 137 1.55 -7.39 -22.98
C ILE A 137 0.55 -8.01 -21.99
N GLU A 138 -0.39 -8.85 -22.46
CA GLU A 138 -1.33 -9.56 -21.59
C GLU A 138 -0.60 -10.48 -20.60
N ASP A 139 0.37 -11.27 -21.07
CA ASP A 139 1.18 -12.14 -20.23
C ASP A 139 2.01 -11.34 -19.21
N PHE A 140 2.57 -10.20 -19.61
CA PHE A 140 3.30 -9.29 -18.73
C PHE A 140 2.41 -8.71 -17.63
N ASN A 141 1.19 -8.28 -17.96
CA ASN A 141 0.22 -7.78 -16.99
C ASN A 141 -0.14 -8.87 -15.96
N ASN A 142 -0.43 -10.09 -16.44
CA ASN A 142 -0.71 -11.24 -15.58
C ASN A 142 0.47 -11.58 -14.65
N LYS A 143 1.71 -11.48 -15.13
CA LYS A 143 2.90 -11.69 -14.30
C LYS A 143 3.06 -10.59 -13.25
N THR A 144 2.76 -9.34 -13.60
CA THR A 144 2.82 -8.20 -12.68
C THR A 144 1.82 -8.36 -11.53
N GLU A 145 0.58 -8.75 -11.82
CA GLU A 145 -0.43 -9.03 -10.78
C GLU A 145 0.01 -10.16 -9.83
N ARG A 146 0.63 -11.22 -10.39
CA ARG A 146 1.18 -12.32 -9.58
C ARG A 146 2.32 -11.86 -8.68
N TYR A 147 3.20 -11.01 -9.19
CA TYR A 147 4.28 -10.42 -8.41
C TYR A 147 3.74 -9.57 -7.26
N GLU A 148 2.78 -8.68 -7.52
CA GLU A 148 2.15 -7.84 -6.51
C GLU A 148 1.48 -8.69 -5.41
N ALA A 149 0.76 -9.74 -5.80
CA ALA A 149 0.13 -10.66 -4.86
C ALA A 149 1.16 -11.41 -4.00
N GLN A 150 2.30 -11.82 -4.58
CA GLN A 150 3.39 -12.46 -3.82
C GLN A 150 4.07 -11.46 -2.87
N LEU A 151 4.34 -10.24 -3.33
CA LEU A 151 4.94 -9.19 -2.52
C LEU A 151 4.07 -8.84 -1.32
N ASN A 152 2.75 -8.74 -1.49
CA ASN A 152 1.81 -8.49 -0.39
C ASN A 152 1.87 -9.63 0.65
N ARG A 153 1.80 -10.90 0.19
CA ARG A 153 1.93 -12.06 1.08
C ARG A 153 3.27 -12.08 1.82
N PHE A 154 4.36 -11.75 1.15
CA PHE A 154 5.68 -11.65 1.77
C PHE A 154 5.71 -10.56 2.86
N ASN A 155 5.18 -9.38 2.59
CA ASN A 155 5.09 -8.30 3.58
C ASN A 155 4.26 -8.69 4.81
N GLN A 156 3.16 -9.42 4.61
CA GLN A 156 2.37 -9.97 5.72
C GLN A 156 3.20 -10.94 6.57
N LYS A 157 3.98 -11.84 5.94
CA LYS A 157 4.88 -12.76 6.66
C LYS A 157 5.96 -12.03 7.44
N ILE A 158 6.56 -10.98 6.86
CA ILE A 158 7.55 -10.13 7.54
C ILE A 158 6.95 -9.46 8.78
N ASN A 159 5.76 -8.89 8.64
CA ASN A 159 5.06 -8.25 9.76
C ASN A 159 4.76 -9.26 10.88
N ALA A 160 4.25 -10.44 10.53
CA ALA A 160 3.98 -11.51 11.50
C ALA A 160 5.27 -12.00 12.19
N TYR A 161 6.37 -12.12 11.45
CA TYR A 161 7.67 -12.49 12.01
C TYR A 161 8.21 -11.43 12.98
N ASN A 162 8.13 -10.15 12.60
CA ASN A 162 8.55 -9.03 13.44
C ASN A 162 7.73 -8.95 14.74
N GLN A 163 6.42 -9.16 14.67
CA GLN A 163 5.56 -9.24 15.86
C GLN A 163 6.00 -10.37 16.81
N LYS A 164 6.29 -11.57 16.27
CA LYS A 164 6.79 -12.70 17.07
C LYS A 164 8.09 -12.37 17.79
N ILE A 165 9.02 -11.67 17.14
CA ILE A 165 10.27 -11.24 17.77
C ILE A 165 10.00 -10.28 18.93
N ILE A 166 9.16 -9.26 18.72
CA ILE A 166 8.83 -8.27 19.75
C ILE A 166 8.15 -8.93 20.95
N THR A 167 7.15 -9.78 20.74
CA THR A 167 6.46 -10.49 21.82
C THR A 167 7.44 -11.36 22.60
N LYS A 168 8.34 -12.09 21.93
CA LYS A 168 9.35 -12.92 22.58
C LYS A 168 10.33 -12.10 23.44
N GLN A 169 10.69 -10.89 23.00
CA GLN A 169 11.56 -9.97 23.75
C GLN A 169 10.85 -9.34 24.97
N GLN A 170 9.54 -9.12 24.89
CA GLN A 170 8.74 -8.58 25.99
C GLN A 170 8.36 -9.66 27.02
N SER A 171 8.31 -10.94 26.62
CA SER A 171 7.95 -12.07 27.47
C SER A 171 9.13 -12.73 28.21
N THR A 172 10.35 -12.20 28.11
CA THR A 172 11.45 -12.54 29.03
C THR A 172 11.44 -11.56 30.20
N PRO A 173 10.85 -11.91 31.37
CA PRO A 173 10.99 -11.09 32.55
C PRO A 173 12.44 -11.17 33.02
N SER A 174 12.95 -10.04 33.49
CA SER A 174 14.20 -9.94 34.25
C SER A 174 14.13 -10.79 35.52
N GLU A 175 14.44 -12.08 35.42
CA GLU A 175 14.72 -12.94 36.56
C GLU A 175 16.16 -12.71 37.02
N SER A 176 16.43 -11.52 37.59
CA SER A 176 17.67 -11.24 38.31
C SER A 176 17.53 -10.02 39.24
N ALA A 177 16.43 -9.91 39.97
CA ALA A 177 16.28 -8.91 41.02
C ALA A 177 15.34 -9.39 42.13
N GLN A 178 15.73 -10.43 42.87
CA GLN A 178 15.31 -10.73 44.24
C GLN A 178 16.17 -11.93 44.74
N GLY A 179 16.97 -11.84 45.80
CA GLY A 179 17.19 -10.75 46.72
C GLY A 179 18.46 -10.91 47.55
N GLU A 180 18.90 -9.78 48.10
CA GLU A 180 19.75 -9.72 49.28
C GLU A 180 18.91 -10.08 50.52
N ASN A 181 19.40 -11.03 51.32
CA ASN A 181 19.71 -10.86 52.75
C ASN A 181 20.39 -12.11 53.29
#